data_AF-A0A9E0XN63-F1
#
_entry.id   AF-A0A9E0XN63-F1
#
_cell.length_a   1.000
_cell.length_b   1.000
_cell.length_c   1.000
_cell.angle_alpha   90.00
_cell.angle_beta   90.00
_cell.angle_gamma   90.00
#
_symmetry.space_group_name_H-M   'P 1'
#
loop_
_entity.id
_entity.type
_entity.pdbx_description
1 polymer ?
#
loop_
_entity_poly.entity_id
_entity_poly.type
_entity_poly.pdbx_seq_one_letter_code
_entity_poly.pdbx_strand_id
1 'polypeptide(L)' 'MRYKTVEDFLAYVQARDPNQPEFLQAVKEVMISLWPFIKKNPQYAEQGLLERLVEPERLVQFRVSWVDDKGQV' A
#
# COMPACT_ATOMS: atom_id res chain seq x y z
N MET A 1 -7.38 9.13 16.14
CA MET A 1 -6.95 8.72 14.79
C MET A 1 -5.73 9.54 14.39
N ARG A 2 -4.64 8.90 13.95
CA ARG A 2 -3.37 9.57 13.60
C ARG A 2 -3.51 10.52 12.40
N TYR A 3 -4.30 10.10 11.41
CA TYR A 3 -4.59 10.87 10.20
C TYR A 3 -5.98 11.50 10.32
N LYS A 4 -6.11 12.79 10.02
CA LYS A 4 -7.40 13.51 10.14
C LYS A 4 -8.23 13.34 8.87
N THR A 5 -7.56 13.26 7.73
CA THR A 5 -8.17 13.11 6.40
C THR A 5 -7.59 11.90 5.67
N VAL A 6 -8.29 11.45 4.63
CA VAL A 6 -7.77 10.36 3.78
C VAL A 6 -6.55 10.83 3.02
N GLU A 7 -6.51 12.12 2.65
CA GLU A 7 -5.39 12.77 1.99
C GLU A 7 -4.13 12.75 2.87
N ASP A 8 -4.24 12.98 4.18
CA ASP A 8 -3.11 12.88 5.12
C ASP A 8 -2.50 11.47 5.11
N PHE A 9 -3.35 10.44 5.05
CA PHE A 9 -2.91 9.05 4.99
C PHE A 9 -2.27 8.72 3.64
N LEU A 10 -2.88 9.14 2.54
CA LEU A 10 -2.35 8.91 1.20
C LEU A 10 -1.01 9.62 0.97
N ALA A 11 -0.81 10.81 1.53
CA ALA A 11 0.47 11.50 1.50
C ALA A 11 1.57 10.72 2.23
N TYR A 12 1.23 10.07 3.36
CA TYR A 12 2.14 9.18 4.06
C TYR A 12 2.54 7.96 3.20
N VAL A 13 1.57 7.30 2.53
CA VAL A 13 1.85 6.15 1.66
C VAL A 13 2.69 6.57 0.45
N GLN A 14 2.36 7.70 -0.18
CA GLN A 14 3.10 8.23 -1.33
C GLN A 14 4.55 8.60 -0.97
N ALA A 15 4.80 9.13 0.24
CA ALA A 15 6.15 9.43 0.68
C ALA A 15 7.01 8.17 0.88
N ARG A 16 6.38 7.02 1.18
CA ARG A 16 7.05 5.74 1.38
C ARG A 16 7.35 5.03 0.05
N ASP A 17 6.36 4.99 -0.85
CA ASP A 17 6.42 4.24 -2.12
C ASP A 17 6.15 5.14 -3.34
N PRO A 18 6.94 6.21 -3.58
CA PRO A 18 6.61 7.24 -4.57
C PRO A 18 6.59 6.75 -6.01
N ASN A 19 7.31 5.67 -6.31
CA ASN A 19 7.51 5.15 -7.67
C ASN A 19 6.55 4.01 -8.03
N GLN A 20 5.51 3.76 -7.23
CA GLN A 20 4.54 2.68 -7.47
C GLN A 20 3.14 3.26 -7.75
N PRO A 21 2.91 3.88 -8.93
CA PRO A 21 1.67 4.60 -9.19
C PRO A 21 0.42 3.70 -9.17
N GLU A 22 0.50 2.45 -9.62
CA GLU A 22 -0.60 1.49 -9.60
C GLU A 22 -0.96 1.09 -8.16
N PHE A 23 0.04 0.89 -7.30
CA PHE A 23 -0.16 0.63 -5.88
C PHE A 23 -0.82 1.84 -5.19
N LEU A 24 -0.31 3.04 -5.42
CA LEU A 24 -0.85 4.27 -4.83
C LEU A 24 -2.29 4.53 -5.28
N GLN A 25 -2.62 4.24 -6.54
CA GLN A 25 -3.99 4.32 -7.05
C GLN A 25 -4.91 3.33 -6.33
N ALA A 26 -4.51 2.06 -6.22
CA ALA A 26 -5.31 1.03 -5.57
C ALA A 26 -5.57 1.36 -4.09
N VAL A 27 -4.55 1.81 -3.36
CA VAL A 27 -4.71 2.29 -1.97
C VAL A 27 -5.67 3.46 -1.91
N LYS A 28 -5.56 4.44 -2.81
CA LYS A 28 -6.47 5.59 -2.87
C LYS A 28 -7.93 5.19 -3.05
N GLU A 29 -8.23 4.34 -4.03
CA GLU A 29 -9.59 3.92 -4.34
C GLU A 29 -10.24 3.19 -3.15
N VAL A 30 -9.51 2.24 -2.56
CA VAL A 30 -9.99 1.47 -1.41
C VAL A 30 -10.16 2.36 -0.18
N MET A 31 -9.18 3.21 0.13
CA MET A 31 -9.22 4.05 1.33
C MET A 31 -10.30 5.12 1.25
N ILE A 32 -10.56 5.73 0.08
CA ILE A 32 -11.67 6.68 -0.10
C ILE A 32 -13.01 5.99 0.20
N SER A 33 -13.20 4.76 -0.28
CA SER A 33 -14.41 3.98 -0.02
C SER A 33 -14.58 3.62 1.46
N LEU A 34 -13.50 3.22 2.14
CA LEU A 34 -13.55 2.79 3.55
C LEU A 34 -13.53 3.95 4.56
N TRP A 35 -13.03 5.14 4.19
CA TRP A 35 -12.84 6.26 5.12
C TRP A 35 -14.11 6.64 5.93
N PRO A 36 -15.31 6.71 5.33
CA PRO A 36 -16.54 7.01 6.08
C PRO A 36 -16.84 5.95 7.14
N PHE A 37 -16.55 4.68 6.87
CA PHE A 37 -16.75 3.59 7.83
C PHE A 37 -15.72 3.69 8.97
N ILE A 38 -14.45 3.92 8.64
CA ILE A 38 -13.37 4.06 9.64
C ILE A 38 -13.63 5.28 10.54
N LYS A 39 -14.11 6.40 9.98
CA LYS A 39 -14.50 7.58 10.77
C LYS A 39 -15.61 7.27 11.78
N LYS A 40 -16.57 6.41 11.42
CA LYS A 40 -17.64 5.96 12.33
C LYS A 40 -17.16 4.92 13.34
N ASN A 41 -16.07 4.22 13.05
CA ASN A 41 -15.51 3.12 13.83
C ASN A 41 -14.00 3.36 14.07
N PRO A 42 -13.65 4.32 14.94
CA PRO A 42 -12.27 4.79 15.10
C PRO A 42 -11.28 3.71 15.57
N GLN A 43 -11.76 2.63 16.19
CA GLN A 43 -10.93 1.50 16.61
C GLN A 43 -10.14 0.85 15.46
N TYR A 44 -10.63 0.96 14.22
CA TYR A 44 -9.91 0.45 13.03
C TYR A 44 -8.79 1.37 12.53
N ALA A 45 -8.59 2.52 13.19
CA ALA A 45 -7.47 3.41 12.91
C ALA A 45 -6.57 3.62 14.14
N GLU A 46 -6.67 2.70 15.09
CA GLU A 46 -5.81 2.60 16.26
C GLU A 46 -4.67 1.60 16.00
N GLN A 47 -3.67 1.58 16.89
CA GLN A 47 -2.57 0.61 16.89
C GLN A 47 -1.81 0.49 15.56
N GLY A 48 -1.84 1.53 14.72
CA GLY A 48 -1.19 1.55 13.41
C GLY A 48 -1.80 0.56 12.40
N LEU A 49 -3.09 0.21 12.54
CA LEU A 49 -3.72 -0.80 11.67
C LEU A 49 -3.67 -0.42 10.19
N LEU A 50 -3.92 0.85 9.85
CA LEU A 50 -3.93 1.31 8.46
C LEU A 50 -2.54 1.23 7.83
N GLU A 51 -1.50 1.62 8.59
CA GLU A 51 -0.11 1.52 8.17
C GLU A 51 0.33 0.07 7.95
N ARG A 52 -0.11 -0.85 8.81
CA ARG A 52 0.15 -2.28 8.66
C ARG A 52 -0.61 -2.92 7.50
N LEU A 53 -1.78 -2.38 7.15
CA LEU A 53 -2.60 -2.90 6.05
C LEU A 53 -1.98 -2.58 4.69
N VAL A 54 -1.38 -1.40 4.54
CA VAL A 54 -0.72 -0.99 3.29
C VAL A 54 0.71 -1.49 3.17
N GLU A 55 1.30 -1.97 4.28
CA GLU A 55 2.63 -2.56 4.28
C GLU A 55 2.53 -4.08 4.07
N PRO A 56 3.19 -4.65 3.06
CA PRO A 56 3.21 -6.10 2.90
C PRO A 56 3.97 -6.75 4.06
N GLU A 57 3.40 -7.81 4.66
CA GLU A 57 4.09 -8.56 5.73
C GLU A 57 5.39 -9.21 5.25
N ARG A 58 5.45 -9.56 3.95
CA ARG A 58 6.65 -10.10 3.30
C ARG A 58 6.63 -9.78 1.81
N LEU A 59 7.76 -9.31 1.30
CA LEU A 59 8.02 -9.14 -0.13
C LEU A 59 9.27 -9.95 -0.49
N VAL A 60 9.20 -10.75 -1.56
CA VAL A 60 10.33 -11.55 -2.05
C VAL A 60 10.57 -11.20 -3.51
N GLN A 61 11.75 -10.68 -3.81
CA GLN A 61 12.21 -10.39 -5.16
C GLN A 61 13.53 -11.15 -5.41
N PHE A 62 13.59 -11.93 -6.49
CA PHE A 62 14.74 -12.77 -6.80
C PHE A 62 14.96 -12.87 -8.30
N ARG A 63 16.20 -13.12 -8.69
CA ARG A 63 16.57 -13.33 -10.09
C ARG A 63 16.16 -14.74 -10.52
N VAL A 64 15.50 -14.83 -11.67
CA VAL A 64 15.28 -16.10 -12.38
C VAL A 64 16.20 -16.13 -13.60
N SER A 65 17.15 -17.06 -13.61
CA SER A 65 18.00 -17.30 -14.78
C SER A 65 17.37 -18.40 -15.62
N TRP A 66 17.29 -18.18 -16.92
CA TRP A 66 16.75 -19.14 -17.90
C TRP A 66 17.63 -19.11 -19.15
N VAL A 67 17.48 -20.10 -20.01
CA VAL A 67 18.22 -20.22 -21.27
C VAL A 67 17.19 -20.14 -22.41
N ASP A 68 17.46 -19.31 -23.41
CA ASP A 68 16.61 -19.20 -24.60
C ASP A 68 16.81 -20.38 -25.58
N ASP A 69 15.97 -20.46 -26.62
CA ASP A 69 16.03 -21.56 -27.61
C ASP A 69 17.36 -21.61 -28.39
N LYS A 70 18.16 -20.53 -28.37
CA LYS A 70 19.48 -20.44 -29.01
C LYS A 70 20.62 -20.76 -28.04
N GLY A 71 20.31 -21.14 -26.80
CA GLY A 71 21.30 -21.47 -25.78
C GLY A 71 21.89 -20.25 -25.04
N GLN A 72 21.27 -19.06 -25.14
CA GLN A 72 21.73 -17.83 -24.48
C GLN A 72 21.06 -17.66 -23.10
N VAL A 73 21.83 -17.23 -22.09
CA VAL A 73 21.39 -16.98 -20.70
C VAL A 73 21.05 -15.51 -20.50
#